data_AF-A0A9X8R5Z2-F1
#
_entry.id   AF-A0A9X8R5Z2-F1
#
_cell.length_a   1.000
_cell.length_b   1.000
_cell.length_c   1.000
_cell.angle_alpha   90.00
_cell.angle_beta   90.00
_cell.angle_gamma   90.00
#
_symmetry.space_group_name_H-M   'P 1'
#
loop_
_entity.id
_entity.type
_entity.pdbx_description
1 polymer ?
#
loop_
_entity_poly.entity_id
_entity_poly.type
_entity_poly.pdbx_seq_one_letter_code
_entity_poly.pdbx_strand_id
1 'polypeptide(L)'
;MIWRGASLIDDQRSIAHSTPDTITVGETVLRVTSDNPVKFRAFDVAANEEYLLRKAGFTVSRYAADCAGRRYTLNRSGFDLLSGAVTPKREIRDGAGELIAVTRGFPFGELGVDVAEPTLRADGFEEIQLVDLAFMTWALTFVDAPARRTRY
;
A
#
# COMPACT_ATOMS: atom_id res chain seq x y z
N MET A 1 -5.93 -10.10 0.72
CA MET A 1 -5.69 -9.32 1.96
C MET A 1 -6.58 -8.09 2.02
N ILE A 2 -6.78 -7.49 3.20
CA ILE A 2 -7.58 -6.27 3.37
C ILE A 2 -7.10 -5.42 4.55
N TRP A 3 -6.97 -4.10 4.34
CA TRP A 3 -6.81 -3.15 5.44
C TRP A 3 -8.16 -2.92 6.12
N ARG A 4 -8.22 -3.16 7.43
CA ARG A 4 -9.38 -2.83 8.28
C ARG A 4 -8.88 -2.06 9.50
N GLY A 5 -9.32 -0.80 9.62
CA GLY A 5 -8.85 0.12 10.65
C GLY A 5 -7.34 0.35 10.58
N ALA A 6 -6.62 -0.23 11.54
CA ALA A 6 -5.17 -0.10 11.70
C ALA A 6 -4.38 -1.31 11.21
N SER A 7 -5.02 -2.40 10.77
CA SER A 7 -4.34 -3.66 10.45
C SER A 7 -4.56 -4.11 9.02
N LEU A 8 -3.54 -4.70 8.41
CA LEU A 8 -3.63 -5.49 7.18
C LEU A 8 -3.87 -6.94 7.56
N ILE A 9 -4.96 -7.51 7.07
CA ILE A 9 -5.43 -8.84 7.42
C ILE A 9 -5.36 -9.75 6.20
N ASP A 10 -4.81 -10.95 6.39
CA ASP A 10 -4.84 -12.05 5.44
C ASP A 10 -5.34 -13.33 6.11
N ASP A 11 -6.34 -13.98 5.53
CA ASP A 11 -7.03 -15.15 6.12
C ASP A 11 -7.24 -15.06 7.64
N GLN A 12 -7.84 -13.94 8.09
CA GLN A 12 -8.09 -13.58 9.50
C GLN A 12 -6.85 -13.30 10.37
N ARG A 13 -5.64 -13.43 9.86
CA ARG A 13 -4.39 -13.11 10.56
C ARG A 13 -3.95 -11.68 10.25
N SER A 14 -3.56 -10.94 11.29
CA SER A 14 -2.95 -9.62 11.11
C SER A 14 -1.51 -9.81 10.66
N ILE A 15 -1.19 -9.38 9.44
CA ILE A 15 0.17 -9.47 8.89
C ILE A 15 0.93 -8.14 8.96
N ALA A 16 0.19 -7.03 9.06
CA ALA A 16 0.76 -5.72 9.35
C ALA A 16 -0.16 -4.94 10.31
N HIS A 17 0.44 -4.04 11.10
CA HIS A 17 -0.28 -3.12 11.97
C HIS A 17 0.30 -1.71 11.85
N SER A 18 -0.55 -0.69 11.84
CA SER A 18 -0.16 0.71 11.72
C SER A 18 -0.66 1.53 12.89
N THR A 19 0.20 2.40 13.37
CA THR A 19 -0.13 3.49 14.31
C THR A 19 -0.01 4.83 13.57
N PRO A 20 -0.24 5.98 14.23
CA PRO A 20 0.07 7.28 13.62
C PRO A 20 1.55 7.43 13.23
N ASP A 21 2.46 6.77 13.96
CA ASP A 21 3.91 6.97 13.83
C ASP A 21 4.64 5.78 13.21
N THR A 22 3.99 4.61 13.07
CA THR A 22 4.66 3.38 12.64
C THR A 22 3.80 2.48 11.76
N ILE A 23 4.47 1.65 10.97
CA ILE A 23 3.92 0.47 10.30
C ILE A 23 4.81 -0.72 10.67
N THR A 24 4.24 -1.74 11.30
CA THR A 24 4.93 -2.94 11.75
C THR A 24 4.50 -4.13 10.89
N VAL A 25 5.47 -4.89 10.39
CA VAL A 25 5.28 -6.10 9.57
C VAL A 25 6.26 -7.16 10.07
N GLY A 26 5.75 -8.23 10.70
CA GLY A 26 6.62 -9.18 11.40
C GLY A 26 7.52 -8.47 12.42
N GLU A 27 8.84 -8.58 12.26
CA GLU A 27 9.83 -7.89 13.10
C GLU A 27 10.25 -6.52 12.55
N THR A 28 9.89 -6.20 11.31
CA THR A 28 10.25 -4.93 10.66
C THR A 28 9.34 -3.80 11.14
N VAL A 29 9.93 -2.67 11.52
CA VAL A 29 9.21 -1.47 11.96
C VAL A 29 9.63 -0.29 11.09
N LEU A 30 8.68 0.21 10.30
CA LEU A 30 8.82 1.45 9.56
C LEU A 30 8.31 2.62 10.41
N ARG A 31 9.17 3.60 10.68
CA ARG A 31 8.76 4.86 11.30
C ARG A 31 8.22 5.81 10.24
N VAL A 32 6.96 6.21 10.36
CA VAL A 32 6.30 7.17 9.48
C VAL A 32 6.85 8.57 9.75
N THR A 33 7.28 9.25 8.69
CA THR A 33 7.75 10.64 8.74
C THR A 33 6.88 11.59 7.92
N SER A 34 6.03 11.06 7.05
CA SER A 34 5.00 11.85 6.36
C SER A 34 3.82 10.98 5.93
N ASP A 35 2.60 11.47 6.19
CA ASP A 35 1.32 10.88 5.79
C ASP A 35 0.57 11.77 4.76
N ASN A 36 1.27 12.71 4.13
CA ASN A 36 0.68 13.64 3.18
C ASN A 36 0.37 12.94 1.84
N PRO A 37 -0.85 13.05 1.28
CA PRO A 37 -1.20 12.46 -0.03
C PRO A 37 -0.29 12.85 -1.19
N VAL A 38 0.43 13.96 -1.11
CA VAL A 38 1.37 14.33 -2.17
C VAL A 38 2.67 13.52 -2.05
N LYS A 39 3.06 13.15 -0.82
CA LYS A 39 4.33 12.50 -0.50
C LYS A 39 4.21 11.78 0.86
N PHE A 40 4.14 10.46 0.84
CA PHE A 40 4.27 9.63 2.04
C PHE A 40 5.72 9.21 2.22
N ARG A 41 6.17 9.15 3.47
CA ARG A 41 7.53 8.73 3.81
C ARG A 41 7.52 7.89 5.08
N ALA A 42 8.32 6.83 5.06
CA ALA A 42 8.66 6.06 6.23
C ALA A 42 10.14 5.63 6.18
N PHE A 43 10.65 5.13 7.29
CA PHE A 43 12.03 4.73 7.41
C PHE A 43 12.13 3.45 8.23
N ASP A 44 12.86 2.45 7.72
CA ASP A 44 13.15 1.23 8.48
C ASP A 44 14.13 1.56 9.61
N VAL A 45 13.69 1.36 10.86
CA VAL A 45 14.47 1.70 12.05
C VAL A 45 15.71 0.82 12.20
N ALA A 46 15.66 -0.44 11.73
CA ALA A 46 16.76 -1.39 11.87
C ALA A 46 17.72 -1.33 10.68
N ALA A 47 17.18 -1.33 9.45
CA ALA A 47 17.98 -1.35 8.23
C ALA A 47 18.49 0.02 7.80
N ASN A 48 17.92 1.11 8.34
CA ASN A 48 18.22 2.48 7.96
C ASN A 48 17.91 2.77 6.47
N GLU A 49 16.81 2.23 5.97
CA GLU A 49 16.36 2.36 4.58
C GLU A 49 15.10 3.25 4.46
N GLU A 50 15.05 4.09 3.43
CA GLU A 50 13.91 4.98 3.18
C GLU A 50 12.83 4.31 2.33
N TYR A 51 11.58 4.58 2.70
CA TYR A 51 10.39 4.23 1.95
C TYR A 51 9.67 5.51 1.56
N LEU A 52 9.43 5.70 0.27
CA LEU A 52 8.86 6.89 -0.32
C LEU A 52 7.74 6.53 -1.29
N LEU A 53 6.57 7.15 -1.15
CA LEU A 53 5.52 7.11 -2.15
C LEU A 53 5.13 8.55 -2.50
N ARG A 54 5.24 8.93 -3.78
CA ARG A 54 4.98 10.30 -4.22
C ARG A 54 3.97 10.36 -5.36
N LYS A 55 3.13 11.39 -5.34
CA LYS A 55 2.20 11.68 -6.43
C LYS A 55 3.00 11.96 -7.71
N ALA A 56 2.69 11.23 -8.78
CA ALA A 56 3.41 11.25 -10.06
C ALA A 56 2.62 11.96 -11.16
N GLY A 57 1.84 12.99 -10.81
CA GLY A 57 1.04 13.77 -11.74
C GLY A 57 0.26 14.89 -11.06
N PHE A 58 -0.61 15.56 -11.82
CA PHE A 58 -1.46 16.63 -11.28
C PHE A 58 -2.53 16.08 -10.33
N THR A 59 -3.15 14.95 -10.67
CA THR A 59 -4.14 14.25 -9.84
C THR A 59 -3.51 13.14 -9.01
N VAL A 60 -4.23 12.63 -8.01
CA VAL A 60 -3.83 11.46 -7.20
C VAL A 60 -3.95 10.13 -7.98
N SER A 61 -4.18 10.16 -9.29
CA SER A 61 -4.41 8.93 -10.08
C SER A 61 -3.15 8.12 -10.33
N ARG A 62 -1.96 8.71 -10.12
CA ARG A 62 -0.67 8.07 -10.36
C ARG A 62 0.28 8.33 -9.20
N TYR A 63 0.91 7.30 -8.71
CA TYR A 63 2.01 7.38 -7.76
C TYR A 63 3.22 6.59 -8.24
N ALA A 64 4.40 7.02 -7.79
CA ALA A 64 5.64 6.28 -7.90
C ALA A 64 6.14 6.00 -6.48
N ALA A 65 6.55 4.77 -6.23
CA ALA A 65 7.17 4.36 -4.97
C ALA A 65 8.65 4.01 -5.17
N ASP A 66 9.42 4.26 -4.12
CA ASP A 66 10.79 3.79 -3.94
C ASP A 66 10.86 3.24 -2.51
N CYS A 67 10.91 1.93 -2.37
CA CYS A 67 10.96 1.22 -1.09
C CYS A 67 12.34 0.58 -0.96
N ALA A 68 13.23 1.21 -0.18
CA ALA A 68 14.61 0.76 -0.03
C ALA A 68 15.32 0.49 -1.38
N GLY A 69 15.14 1.39 -2.35
CA GLY A 69 15.71 1.28 -3.70
C GLY A 69 14.86 0.49 -4.71
N ARG A 70 13.83 -0.24 -4.25
CA ARG A 70 12.90 -1.00 -5.11
C ARG A 70 11.80 -0.09 -5.63
N ARG A 71 11.64 -0.03 -6.95
CA ARG A 71 10.74 0.93 -7.60
C ARG A 71 9.40 0.29 -7.94
N TYR A 72 8.33 1.04 -7.71
CA TYR A 72 6.98 0.63 -8.06
C TYR A 72 6.17 1.78 -8.67
N THR A 73 5.13 1.43 -9.43
CA THR A 73 4.11 2.36 -9.91
C THR A 73 2.74 1.95 -9.43
N LEU A 74 1.95 2.92 -8.96
CA LEU A 74 0.60 2.67 -8.45
C LEU A 74 -0.37 3.56 -9.21
N ASN A 75 -1.01 2.98 -10.22
CA ASN A 75 -1.84 3.72 -11.17
C ASN A 75 -3.30 3.31 -11.02
N ARG A 76 -4.19 4.30 -11.01
CA ARG A 76 -5.62 4.06 -11.10
C ARG A 76 -5.94 3.45 -12.46
N SER A 77 -6.39 2.19 -12.47
CA SER A 77 -6.75 1.45 -13.67
C SER A 77 -8.25 1.52 -13.98
N GLY A 78 -9.05 2.02 -13.04
CA GLY A 78 -10.47 2.27 -13.25
C GLY A 78 -11.24 2.44 -11.95
N PHE A 79 -12.51 2.10 -12.01
CA PHE A 79 -13.40 2.03 -10.87
C PHE A 79 -14.11 0.68 -10.84
N ASP A 80 -14.29 0.12 -9.64
CA ASP A 80 -15.12 -1.07 -9.44
C ASP A 80 -16.57 -0.64 -9.20
N LEU A 81 -17.51 -1.40 -9.78
CA LEU A 81 -18.96 -1.18 -9.70
C LEU A 81 -19.67 -2.29 -8.91
N LEU A 82 -18.95 -3.33 -8.47
CA LEU A 82 -19.50 -4.56 -7.91
C LEU A 82 -20.10 -4.40 -6.50
N SER A 83 -19.93 -3.24 -5.86
CA SER A 83 -20.36 -2.99 -4.47
C SER A 83 -21.42 -1.90 -4.30
N GLY A 84 -22.15 -1.54 -5.38
CA GLY A 84 -23.17 -0.48 -5.32
C GLY A 84 -22.60 0.94 -5.11
N ALA A 85 -21.27 1.07 -5.18
CA ALA A 85 -20.53 2.32 -5.08
C ALA A 85 -19.36 2.29 -6.07
N VAL A 86 -19.06 3.45 -6.66
CA VAL A 86 -17.93 3.64 -7.58
C VAL A 86 -16.66 3.77 -6.76
N THR A 87 -15.87 2.69 -6.62
CA THR A 87 -14.65 2.71 -5.81
C THR A 87 -13.40 2.69 -6.67
N PRO A 88 -12.35 3.46 -6.31
CA PRO A 88 -11.13 3.50 -7.09
C PRO A 88 -10.43 2.13 -7.06
N LYS A 89 -10.04 1.66 -8.25
CA LYS A 89 -9.20 0.47 -8.46
C LYS A 89 -7.80 0.92 -8.88
N ARG A 90 -6.76 0.34 -8.29
CA ARG A 90 -5.37 0.56 -8.73
C ARG A 90 -4.64 -0.72 -9.02
N GLU A 91 -3.69 -0.61 -9.92
CA GLU A 91 -2.65 -1.61 -10.16
C GLU A 91 -1.34 -1.10 -9.59
N ILE A 92 -0.69 -1.95 -8.80
CA ILE A 92 0.66 -1.81 -8.30
C ILE A 92 1.55 -2.66 -9.21
N ARG A 93 2.53 -2.04 -9.85
CA ARG A 93 3.50 -2.70 -10.72
C ARG A 93 4.91 -2.42 -10.25
N ASP A 94 5.81 -3.37 -10.43
CA ASP A 94 7.23 -3.21 -10.09
C ASP A 94 8.01 -2.36 -11.13
N GLY A 95 9.34 -2.34 -10.98
CA GLY A 95 10.24 -1.63 -11.89
C GLY A 95 10.33 -2.22 -13.30
N ALA A 96 9.99 -3.50 -13.46
CA ALA A 96 9.89 -4.19 -14.75
C ALA A 96 8.51 -4.00 -15.42
N GLY A 97 7.52 -3.49 -14.68
CA GLY A 97 6.15 -3.31 -15.12
C GLY A 97 5.25 -4.51 -14.86
N GLU A 98 5.73 -5.53 -14.15
CA GLU A 98 4.96 -6.71 -13.75
C GLU A 98 3.87 -6.31 -12.75
N LEU A 99 2.68 -6.91 -12.88
CA LEU A 99 1.59 -6.66 -11.94
C LEU A 99 1.87 -7.37 -10.63
N ILE A 100 1.95 -6.61 -9.54
CA ILE A 100 2.22 -7.16 -8.21
C ILE A 100 0.95 -7.26 -7.38
N ALA A 101 0.10 -6.23 -7.43
CA ALA A 101 -1.15 -6.24 -6.69
C ALA A 101 -2.18 -5.33 -7.32
N VAL A 102 -3.45 -5.60 -7.00
CA VAL A 102 -4.58 -4.74 -7.32
C VAL A 102 -5.20 -4.29 -6.00
N THR A 103 -5.42 -2.98 -5.85
CA THR A 103 -6.10 -2.43 -4.67
C THR A 103 -7.49 -1.94 -5.01
N ARG A 104 -8.43 -2.10 -4.06
CA ARG A 104 -9.81 -1.64 -4.18
C ARG A 104 -10.24 -0.95 -2.89
N GLY A 105 -10.62 0.32 -2.99
CA GLY A 105 -11.23 1.04 -1.86
C GLY A 105 -12.64 0.54 -1.59
N PHE A 106 -13.08 0.58 -0.33
CA PHE A 106 -14.45 0.30 0.07
C PHE A 106 -15.08 1.49 0.82
N PRO A 107 -16.42 1.61 0.82
CA PRO A 107 -17.11 2.77 1.39
C PRO A 107 -16.84 3.04 2.88
N PHE A 108 -16.52 2.01 3.68
CA PHE A 108 -16.32 2.13 5.13
C PHE A 108 -14.85 2.28 5.54
N GLY A 109 -13.98 2.64 4.58
CA GLY A 109 -12.57 2.94 4.85
C GLY A 109 -11.65 1.72 4.78
N GLU A 110 -12.16 0.55 4.36
CA GLU A 110 -11.32 -0.59 4.05
C GLU A 110 -10.64 -0.45 2.69
N LEU A 111 -9.49 -1.11 2.55
CA LEU A 111 -8.77 -1.23 1.28
C LEU A 111 -8.45 -2.70 1.04
N GLY A 112 -9.12 -3.31 0.07
CA GLY A 112 -8.78 -4.65 -0.41
C GLY A 112 -7.47 -4.63 -1.19
N VAL A 113 -6.67 -5.68 -1.01
CA VAL A 113 -5.40 -5.89 -1.69
C VAL A 113 -5.38 -7.34 -2.21
N ASP A 114 -5.47 -7.47 -3.52
CA ASP A 114 -5.39 -8.73 -4.25
C ASP A 114 -3.99 -8.84 -4.84
N VAL A 115 -3.16 -9.74 -4.29
CA VAL A 115 -1.79 -9.98 -4.78
C VAL A 115 -1.87 -10.79 -6.06
N ALA A 116 -1.06 -10.45 -7.06
CA ALA A 116 -0.97 -11.21 -8.29
C ALA A 116 -0.12 -12.47 -8.08
N GLU A 117 -0.66 -13.63 -8.43
CA GLU A 117 0.14 -14.86 -8.54
C GLU A 117 1.13 -14.71 -9.72
N PRO A 118 2.43 -15.10 -9.61
CA PRO A 118 3.07 -15.89 -8.57
C PRO A 118 4.00 -15.06 -7.65
N THR A 119 3.72 -13.77 -7.44
CA THR A 119 4.65 -12.82 -6.77
C THR A 119 4.95 -13.14 -5.29
N LEU A 120 4.37 -14.21 -4.75
CA LEU A 120 4.66 -14.85 -3.47
C LEU A 120 5.29 -16.24 -3.72
N ARG A 121 6.58 -16.31 -4.09
CA ARG A 121 7.31 -17.57 -4.17
C ARG A 121 8.56 -17.49 -3.32
N ALA A 122 8.58 -18.36 -2.31
CA ALA A 122 9.60 -18.47 -1.27
C ALA A 122 11.04 -18.79 -1.76
N ASP A 123 11.30 -18.94 -3.06
CA ASP A 123 12.62 -19.28 -3.59
C ASP A 123 12.88 -18.67 -4.98
N GLY A 124 13.51 -17.50 -5.00
CA GLY A 124 14.37 -17.06 -6.11
C GLY A 124 13.79 -16.00 -7.07
N PHE A 125 14.35 -14.78 -6.94
CA PHE A 125 14.17 -13.56 -7.75
C PHE A 125 12.93 -12.70 -7.45
N GLU A 126 13.20 -11.62 -6.70
CA GLU A 126 12.37 -10.46 -6.34
C GLU A 126 10.90 -10.75 -5.94
N GLU A 127 10.74 -11.59 -4.91
CA GLU A 127 9.51 -11.63 -4.13
C GLU A 127 9.23 -10.22 -3.61
N ILE A 128 8.01 -9.68 -3.85
CA ILE A 128 7.66 -8.39 -3.28
C ILE A 128 7.80 -8.49 -1.76
N GLN A 129 8.63 -7.63 -1.18
CA GLN A 129 8.73 -7.61 0.26
C GLN A 129 7.38 -7.21 0.84
N LEU A 130 6.82 -8.04 1.71
CA LEU A 130 5.54 -7.76 2.36
C LEU A 130 5.53 -6.37 3.02
N VAL A 131 6.70 -5.92 3.49
CA VAL A 131 6.96 -4.57 4.02
C VAL A 131 6.67 -3.48 2.99
N ASP A 132 7.17 -3.61 1.76
CA ASP A 132 6.91 -2.67 0.66
C ASP A 132 5.41 -2.60 0.36
N LEU A 133 4.78 -3.77 0.22
CA LEU A 133 3.37 -3.87 -0.07
C LEU A 133 2.53 -3.24 1.04
N ALA A 134 2.87 -3.50 2.31
CA ALA A 134 2.21 -2.93 3.46
C ALA A 134 2.35 -1.40 3.48
N PHE A 135 3.55 -0.85 3.26
CA PHE A 135 3.77 0.61 3.19
C PHE A 135 2.95 1.25 2.06
N MET A 136 3.06 0.70 0.85
CA MET A 136 2.36 1.21 -0.34
C MET A 136 0.85 1.21 -0.14
N THR A 137 0.29 0.09 0.33
CA THR A 137 -1.16 -0.06 0.50
C THR A 137 -1.68 0.70 1.72
N TRP A 138 -0.90 0.82 2.80
CA TRP A 138 -1.20 1.72 3.92
C TRP A 138 -1.36 3.17 3.43
N ALA A 139 -0.44 3.66 2.60
CA ALA A 139 -0.52 5.02 2.06
C ALA A 139 -1.77 5.20 1.18
N LEU A 140 -2.13 4.20 0.38
CA LEU A 140 -3.35 4.23 -0.43
C LEU A 140 -4.64 4.28 0.40
N THR A 141 -4.65 3.81 1.65
CA THR A 141 -5.84 3.96 2.51
C THR A 141 -6.23 5.44 2.71
N PHE A 142 -5.26 6.36 2.75
CA PHE A 142 -5.53 7.81 2.87
C PHE A 142 -6.07 8.44 1.58
N VAL A 143 -5.86 7.78 0.44
CA VAL A 143 -6.16 8.32 -0.88
C VAL A 143 -7.46 7.75 -1.43
N ASP A 144 -7.63 6.44 -1.28
CA ASP A 144 -8.68 5.67 -1.95
C ASP A 144 -9.76 5.15 -0.98
N ALA A 145 -9.50 5.18 0.33
CA ALA A 145 -10.45 4.81 1.39
C ALA A 145 -10.63 5.95 2.43
N PRO A 146 -11.03 7.16 2.00
CA PRO A 146 -10.94 8.37 2.79
C PRO A 146 -11.89 8.44 3.99
N ALA A 147 -12.83 7.52 4.18
CA ALA A 147 -13.59 7.40 5.44
C ALA A 147 -12.65 7.16 6.65
N ARG A 148 -11.42 6.70 6.41
CA ARG A 148 -10.32 6.67 7.40
C ARG A 148 -9.85 8.06 7.85
N ARG A 149 -10.21 9.13 7.12
CA ARG A 149 -9.73 10.52 7.35
C ARG A 149 -10.65 11.39 8.18
N THR A 150 -11.72 10.86 8.78
CA THR A 150 -12.29 11.52 9.97
C THR A 150 -11.24 11.42 11.06
N ARG A 151 -10.35 12.40 11.07
CA ARG A 151 -9.40 12.68 12.13
C ARG A 151 -10.18 12.76 13.43
N TYR A 152 -9.81 11.90 14.38
CA TYR A 152 -10.28 11.86 15.77
C TYR A 152 -11.71 11.35 15.98
#